data_AF-A0A7C6NAN0-F1
#
_entry.id   AF-A0A7C6NAN0-F1
#
_cell.length_a   1.000
_cell.length_b   1.000
_cell.length_c   1.000
_cell.angle_alpha   90.00
_cell.angle_beta   90.00
_cell.angle_gamma   90.00
#
_symmetry.space_group_name_H-M   'P 1'
#
loop_
_entity.id
_entity.type
_entity.pdbx_description
1 polymer ?
#
loop_
_entity_poly.entity_id
_entity_poly.type
_entity_poly.pdbx_seq_one_letter_code
_entity_poly.pdbx_strand_id
1 'polypeptide(L)'
;MINKRLKIGFNTNDLRVLSKDEEFAVIATAAKDLDFIVCHTDNITDLDTAIKRAKEIAEITDKYKLKFVANFEWQNFNHGKDLTGSYLNVNHADGTHRLEVHPDFVKALNSKNTLIGLMYDEFEHTIINRNISIAMESRFKTDLPVFPVPDTKDPIEQGEILETQLNEYIENAKVKHGDMLFLGEHVFPVLYHKFATSGITPNFKSQKEGISNIQFSIAAGATLQYNKPLFNCVDMWFMLKHPGHDANEMYNNLKFAYYAGVNYVYVETSNPFFDKTGETKHLNENGRAFIRFANEYANNERDYDIQDYHPEIAIIRMDDTYWGQGSVPLPWRNNLFGNDKVKPDYKAKEWLEVFHLLSHGEVPKSSFTWNRINIQALRKHHSFCTLNSTVVFDDKVKKEQLESVKLAFLCGYRISADTLKAVTEMVKDKGMVVVTSKRFAPDYILSQVKGKYCEIIDGKGKWIITDSFSSNKLKKALETYLGKKGEIRLTFKDREIKFNISKDKNSITIISGDTQ
;
A
#
# COMPACT_ATOMS: atom_id res chain seq x y z
N MET A 1 4.05 -19.56 21.42
CA MET A 1 3.13 -18.51 20.94
C MET A 1 3.92 -17.62 19.99
N ILE A 2 3.43 -17.37 18.78
CA ILE A 2 4.08 -16.43 17.84
C ILE A 2 3.84 -15.03 18.40
N ASN A 3 4.92 -14.27 18.63
CA ASN A 3 4.82 -12.90 19.11
C ASN A 3 4.20 -12.02 18.01
N LYS A 4 2.97 -11.54 18.22
CA LYS A 4 2.24 -10.65 17.29
C LYS A 4 2.37 -9.16 17.64
N ARG A 5 3.36 -8.79 18.46
CA ARG A 5 3.71 -7.39 18.76
C ARG A 5 3.98 -6.62 17.47
N LEU A 6 3.43 -5.41 17.37
CA LEU A 6 3.73 -4.48 16.29
C LEU A 6 5.22 -4.13 16.33
N LYS A 7 5.91 -4.31 15.20
CA LYS A 7 7.29 -3.86 15.03
C LYS A 7 7.30 -2.39 14.68
N ILE A 8 8.00 -1.57 15.46
CA ILE A 8 8.09 -0.13 15.24
C ILE A 8 9.50 0.29 14.80
N GLY A 9 9.53 1.18 13.81
CA GLY A 9 10.75 1.79 13.32
C GLY A 9 10.57 3.25 12.94
N PHE A 10 11.64 3.83 12.40
CA PHE A 10 11.61 5.08 11.67
C PHE A 10 12.62 5.01 10.53
N ASN A 11 12.45 5.88 9.55
CA ASN A 11 13.33 5.98 8.42
C ASN A 11 14.42 7.04 8.65
N THR A 12 15.66 6.71 8.30
CA THR A 12 16.84 7.56 8.41
C THR A 12 17.27 7.94 6.99
N ASN A 13 17.34 9.24 6.71
CA ASN A 13 17.63 9.75 5.36
C ASN A 13 19.04 9.46 4.86
N ASP A 14 19.96 9.07 5.75
CA ASP A 14 21.37 8.97 5.40
C ASP A 14 22.16 8.17 6.44
N LEU A 15 22.97 7.22 5.97
CA LEU A 15 23.80 6.37 6.83
C LEU A 15 25.07 7.09 7.31
N ARG A 16 25.50 8.15 6.61
CA ARG A 16 26.57 9.07 7.07
C ARG A 16 26.23 9.69 8.42
N VAL A 17 24.95 9.70 8.76
CA VAL A 17 24.39 10.34 9.94
C VAL A 17 24.37 9.37 11.12
N LEU A 18 24.01 8.08 10.96
CA LEU A 18 23.93 7.12 12.08
C LEU A 18 25.20 7.01 12.97
N SER A 19 26.40 7.15 12.40
CA SER A 19 27.66 7.07 13.17
C SER A 19 28.02 8.36 13.93
N LYS A 20 27.36 9.49 13.63
CA LYS A 20 27.65 10.83 14.15
C LYS A 20 26.44 11.53 14.78
N ASP A 21 25.26 10.93 14.72
CA ASP A 21 24.02 11.64 14.96
C ASP A 21 23.48 11.40 16.36
N GLU A 22 23.61 12.44 17.16
CA GLU A 22 22.93 12.56 18.43
C GLU A 22 21.42 12.34 18.30
N GLU A 23 20.79 12.65 17.15
CA GLU A 23 19.35 12.40 16.94
C GLU A 23 18.99 10.92 16.99
N PHE A 24 19.74 10.08 16.28
CA PHE A 24 19.53 8.64 16.31
C PHE A 24 19.68 8.09 17.72
N ALA A 25 20.74 8.51 18.43
CA ALA A 25 20.96 8.09 19.81
C ALA A 25 19.83 8.58 20.74
N VAL A 26 19.32 9.79 20.56
CA VAL A 26 18.19 10.35 21.31
C VAL A 26 16.93 9.52 21.09
N ILE A 27 16.58 9.19 19.84
CA ILE A 27 15.38 8.39 19.55
C ILE A 27 15.55 6.95 20.04
N ALA A 28 16.67 6.31 19.71
CA ALA A 28 16.94 4.92 20.07
C ALA A 28 17.02 4.72 21.59
N THR A 29 17.44 5.75 22.35
CA THR A 29 17.45 5.69 23.82
C THR A 29 16.09 6.03 24.43
N ALA A 30 15.33 6.94 23.83
CA ALA A 30 14.04 7.39 24.36
C ALA A 30 12.89 6.42 24.05
N ALA A 31 12.94 5.70 22.93
CA ALA A 31 12.00 4.65 22.57
C ALA A 31 12.48 3.33 23.16
N LYS A 32 11.84 2.85 24.24
CA LYS A 32 12.34 1.71 25.01
C LYS A 32 12.51 0.42 24.20
N ASP A 33 11.79 0.24 23.10
CA ASP A 33 11.86 -0.96 22.26
C ASP A 33 11.66 -0.67 20.76
N LEU A 34 12.50 0.21 20.20
CA LEU A 34 12.63 0.32 18.75
C LEU A 34 13.05 -1.03 18.15
N ASP A 35 12.33 -1.53 17.15
CA ASP A 35 12.60 -2.84 16.54
C ASP A 35 13.54 -2.75 15.34
N PHE A 36 13.33 -1.72 14.52
CA PHE A 36 14.05 -1.59 13.26
C PHE A 36 14.18 -0.15 12.79
N ILE A 37 15.01 0.04 11.79
CA ILE A 37 15.09 1.28 11.01
C ILE A 37 14.92 0.99 9.52
N VAL A 38 14.44 1.97 8.79
CA VAL A 38 14.53 1.99 7.33
C VAL A 38 15.70 2.88 6.97
N CYS A 39 16.63 2.39 6.16
CA CYS A 39 17.82 3.12 5.79
C CYS A 39 17.81 3.38 4.29
N HIS A 40 17.68 4.64 3.89
CA HIS A 40 17.96 5.00 2.51
C HIS A 40 19.43 4.72 2.20
N THR A 41 19.67 3.98 1.13
CA THR A 41 21.02 3.85 0.60
C THR A 41 21.33 5.11 -0.22
N ASP A 42 22.36 5.86 0.19
CA ASP A 42 22.74 7.16 -0.42
C ASP A 42 23.04 7.08 -1.92
N ASN A 43 23.28 8.26 -2.51
CA ASN A 43 23.85 8.50 -3.84
C ASN A 43 24.76 7.37 -4.36
N ILE A 44 24.59 7.06 -5.64
CA ILE A 44 25.46 6.20 -6.45
C ILE A 44 26.93 6.52 -6.14
N THR A 45 27.61 5.54 -5.56
CA THR A 45 29.06 5.52 -5.32
C THR A 45 29.64 4.27 -5.97
N ASP A 46 30.96 4.21 -6.09
CA ASP A 46 31.64 2.98 -6.50
C ASP A 46 31.29 1.81 -5.56
N LEU A 47 31.33 0.60 -6.10
CA LEU A 47 30.95 -0.61 -5.38
C LEU A 47 31.72 -0.80 -4.06
N ASP A 48 33.02 -0.51 -4.03
CA ASP A 48 33.86 -0.72 -2.84
C ASP A 48 33.44 0.21 -1.69
N THR A 49 33.22 1.49 -2.00
CA THR A 49 32.68 2.47 -1.04
C THR A 49 31.31 2.04 -0.53
N ALA A 50 30.43 1.57 -1.41
CA ALA A 50 29.10 1.09 -1.04
C ALA A 50 29.17 -0.14 -0.12
N ILE A 51 30.02 -1.13 -0.43
CA ILE A 51 30.24 -2.32 0.39
C ILE A 51 30.77 -1.93 1.79
N LYS A 52 31.71 -0.99 1.86
CA LYS A 52 32.23 -0.50 3.16
C LYS A 52 31.09 0.10 3.99
N ARG A 53 30.29 0.99 3.40
CA ARG A 53 29.13 1.58 4.08
C ARG A 53 28.14 0.52 4.53
N ALA A 54 27.80 -0.44 3.67
CA ALA A 54 26.88 -1.53 4.01
C ALA A 54 27.31 -2.31 5.27
N LYS A 55 28.61 -2.56 5.43
CA LYS A 55 29.16 -3.18 6.64
C LYS A 55 29.00 -2.28 7.86
N GLU A 56 29.24 -0.98 7.73
CA GLU A 56 29.05 0.00 8.81
C GLU A 56 27.58 0.02 9.29
N ILE A 57 26.59 -0.06 8.37
CA ILE A 57 25.16 -0.19 8.75
C ILE A 57 24.94 -1.46 9.56
N ALA A 58 25.44 -2.60 9.05
CA ALA A 58 25.26 -3.89 9.68
C ALA A 58 25.88 -3.89 11.10
N GLU A 59 27.05 -3.28 11.27
CA GLU A 59 27.73 -3.13 12.57
C GLU A 59 26.98 -2.20 13.53
N ILE A 60 26.48 -1.06 13.07
CA ILE A 60 25.71 -0.13 13.91
C ILE A 60 24.41 -0.79 14.35
N THR A 61 23.66 -1.39 13.42
CA THR A 61 22.39 -2.05 13.74
C THR A 61 22.60 -3.22 14.70
N ASP A 62 23.66 -4.01 14.53
CA ASP A 62 24.05 -5.08 15.47
C ASP A 62 24.40 -4.53 16.86
N LYS A 63 25.21 -3.45 16.93
CA LYS A 63 25.58 -2.77 18.18
C LYS A 63 24.35 -2.31 18.97
N TYR A 64 23.35 -1.74 18.29
CA TYR A 64 22.11 -1.27 18.92
C TYR A 64 21.00 -2.34 18.97
N LYS A 65 21.30 -3.58 18.55
CA LYS A 65 20.35 -4.70 18.48
C LYS A 65 19.09 -4.40 17.66
N LEU A 66 19.23 -3.55 16.66
CA LEU A 66 18.16 -3.21 15.73
C LEU A 66 18.22 -4.10 14.50
N LYS A 67 17.07 -4.29 13.88
CA LYS A 67 16.98 -4.78 12.51
C LYS A 67 16.91 -3.60 11.55
N PHE A 68 17.10 -3.82 10.25
CA PHE A 68 16.91 -2.75 9.28
C PHE A 68 16.39 -3.22 7.93
N VAL A 69 15.72 -2.32 7.21
CA VAL A 69 15.37 -2.48 5.80
C VAL A 69 16.25 -1.54 4.98
N ALA A 70 16.89 -2.05 3.93
CA ALA A 70 17.58 -1.20 2.97
C ALA A 70 16.55 -0.65 1.98
N ASN A 71 16.29 0.65 2.03
CA ASN A 71 15.38 1.34 1.13
C ASN A 71 16.19 1.96 -0.03
N PHE A 72 15.72 1.67 -1.24
CA PHE A 72 16.20 2.26 -2.47
C PHE A 72 15.10 3.19 -2.96
N GLU A 73 15.35 4.50 -2.92
CA GLU A 73 14.46 5.54 -3.46
C GLU A 73 15.11 6.24 -4.66
N TRP A 74 16.44 6.44 -4.60
CA TRP A 74 17.20 7.23 -5.57
C TRP A 74 17.15 6.71 -7.01
N GLN A 75 16.78 5.46 -7.26
CA GLN A 75 16.51 4.98 -8.62
C GLN A 75 15.34 5.73 -9.28
N ASN A 76 14.38 6.23 -8.49
CA ASN A 76 13.24 6.98 -8.98
C ASN A 76 13.62 8.37 -9.53
N PHE A 77 14.87 8.81 -9.29
CA PHE A 77 15.36 10.17 -9.55
C PHE A 77 16.65 10.20 -10.40
N ASN A 78 17.33 9.08 -10.62
CA ASN A 78 18.63 9.05 -11.32
C ASN A 78 18.51 8.55 -12.77
N HIS A 79 18.51 9.48 -13.74
CA HIS A 79 18.63 9.16 -15.17
C HIS A 79 19.96 9.65 -15.76
N GLY A 80 20.50 8.89 -16.72
CA GLY A 80 21.64 9.32 -17.54
C GLY A 80 23.00 9.34 -16.85
N LYS A 81 23.11 8.84 -15.62
CA LYS A 81 24.41 8.59 -14.98
C LYS A 81 24.94 7.24 -15.48
N ASP A 82 26.19 7.23 -15.93
CA ASP A 82 26.92 5.98 -16.13
C ASP A 82 27.12 5.34 -14.75
N LEU A 83 26.45 4.20 -14.53
CA LEU A 83 26.52 3.44 -13.29
C LEU A 83 27.47 2.25 -13.41
N THR A 84 28.28 2.19 -14.46
CA THR A 84 29.28 1.13 -14.65
C THR A 84 30.23 1.11 -13.44
N GLY A 85 30.29 -0.02 -12.75
CA GLY A 85 31.08 -0.18 -11.51
C GLY A 85 30.42 0.32 -10.23
N SER A 86 29.17 0.78 -10.28
CA SER A 86 28.38 1.14 -9.10
C SER A 86 27.64 -0.07 -8.52
N TYR A 87 27.17 0.05 -7.28
CA TYR A 87 26.39 -0.99 -6.60
C TYR A 87 24.92 -1.08 -7.07
N LEU A 88 24.44 -0.08 -7.83
CA LEU A 88 23.10 -0.05 -8.42
C LEU A 88 23.21 -0.04 -9.94
N ASN A 89 22.48 -0.92 -10.60
CA ASN A 89 22.26 -0.83 -12.03
C ASN A 89 20.79 -0.51 -12.30
N VAL A 90 20.51 0.61 -12.95
CA VAL A 90 19.14 1.02 -13.27
C VAL A 90 18.87 1.10 -14.77
N ASN A 91 19.90 1.20 -15.62
CA ASN A 91 19.74 1.35 -17.06
C ASN A 91 20.20 0.08 -17.77
N HIS A 92 19.32 -0.53 -18.55
CA HIS A 92 19.58 -1.82 -19.20
C HIS A 92 19.64 -1.69 -20.72
N ALA A 93 20.38 -2.60 -21.37
CA ALA A 93 20.58 -2.60 -22.81
C ALA A 93 19.29 -2.79 -23.62
N ASP A 94 18.25 -3.34 -23.00
CA ASP A 94 16.90 -3.48 -23.55
C ASP A 94 16.08 -2.18 -23.49
N GLY A 95 16.67 -1.08 -23.01
CA GLY A 95 16.04 0.24 -22.91
C GLY A 95 15.16 0.42 -21.67
N THR A 96 15.19 -0.53 -20.73
CA THR A 96 14.37 -0.47 -19.52
C THR A 96 15.10 0.18 -18.34
N HIS A 97 14.31 0.68 -17.39
CA HIS A 97 14.76 1.37 -16.19
C HIS A 97 14.31 0.65 -14.90
N ARG A 98 14.94 -0.50 -14.61
CA ARG A 98 14.67 -1.32 -13.42
C ARG A 98 15.88 -1.40 -12.52
N LEU A 99 15.66 -1.38 -11.21
CA LEU A 99 16.72 -1.47 -10.23
C LEU A 99 17.28 -2.90 -10.17
N GLU A 100 18.59 -3.06 -10.28
CA GLU A 100 19.29 -4.30 -9.93
C GLU A 100 20.41 -3.95 -8.95
N VAL A 101 20.42 -4.60 -7.78
CA VAL A 101 21.40 -4.34 -6.72
C VAL A 101 22.56 -5.33 -6.84
N HIS A 102 23.79 -4.87 -6.65
CA HIS A 102 24.96 -5.74 -6.74
C HIS A 102 24.99 -6.79 -5.61
N PRO A 103 25.22 -8.09 -5.90
CA PRO A 103 25.17 -9.15 -4.88
C PRO A 103 26.12 -8.94 -3.70
N ASP A 104 27.35 -8.48 -3.95
CA ASP A 104 28.33 -8.24 -2.87
C ASP A 104 27.91 -7.11 -1.92
N PHE A 105 27.17 -6.11 -2.42
CA PHE A 105 26.60 -5.08 -1.57
C PHE A 105 25.52 -5.65 -0.66
N VAL A 106 24.61 -6.47 -1.19
CA VAL A 106 23.57 -7.14 -0.39
C VAL A 106 24.19 -8.10 0.63
N LYS A 107 25.23 -8.84 0.25
CA LYS A 107 26.00 -9.70 1.16
C LYS A 107 26.64 -8.89 2.30
N ALA A 108 27.16 -7.69 2.00
CA ALA A 108 27.72 -6.79 3.00
C ALA A 108 26.65 -6.25 3.96
N LEU A 109 25.47 -5.86 3.45
CA LEU A 109 24.32 -5.45 4.26
C LEU A 109 23.91 -6.56 5.23
N ASN A 110 23.93 -7.81 4.77
CA ASN A 110 23.52 -8.96 5.58
C ASN A 110 24.66 -9.55 6.44
N SER A 111 25.82 -8.90 6.55
CA SER A 111 27.01 -9.46 7.22
C SER A 111 26.85 -9.73 8.72
N LYS A 112 25.84 -9.13 9.36
CA LYS A 112 25.48 -9.32 10.78
C LYS A 112 24.12 -9.97 11.00
N ASN A 113 23.46 -10.44 9.94
CA ASN A 113 22.10 -10.99 10.01
C ASN A 113 21.07 -10.01 10.64
N THR A 114 21.28 -8.70 10.43
CA THR A 114 20.40 -7.62 10.90
C THR A 114 19.47 -7.08 9.80
N LEU A 115 19.71 -7.45 8.54
CA LEU A 115 18.88 -7.07 7.39
C LEU A 115 17.54 -7.83 7.41
N ILE A 116 16.43 -7.10 7.35
CA ILE A 116 15.07 -7.62 7.16
C ILE A 116 14.81 -7.91 5.69
N GLY A 117 15.20 -6.98 4.82
CA GLY A 117 14.89 -7.05 3.39
C GLY A 117 15.32 -5.82 2.61
N LEU A 118 15.02 -5.85 1.31
CA LEU A 118 15.25 -4.78 0.36
C LEU A 118 13.92 -4.14 -0.02
N MET A 119 13.81 -2.83 0.13
CA MET A 119 12.61 -2.07 -0.19
C MET A 119 12.83 -1.23 -1.45
N TYR A 120 11.96 -1.45 -2.43
CA TYR A 120 11.82 -0.59 -3.59
C TYR A 120 10.80 0.51 -3.23
N ASP A 121 11.30 1.72 -2.99
CA ASP A 121 10.46 2.85 -2.64
C ASP A 121 9.64 3.32 -3.85
N GLU A 122 8.36 3.57 -3.65
CA GLU A 122 7.38 4.00 -4.64
C GLU A 122 7.46 3.18 -5.95
N PHE A 123 7.65 1.86 -5.86
CA PHE A 123 7.97 1.03 -7.03
C PHE A 123 6.83 1.02 -8.07
N GLU A 124 5.58 1.04 -7.62
CA GLU A 124 4.42 1.21 -8.49
C GLU A 124 4.45 2.53 -9.26
N HIS A 125 4.97 3.60 -8.66
CA HIS A 125 5.10 4.91 -9.29
C HIS A 125 5.98 4.83 -10.54
N THR A 126 7.11 4.12 -10.44
CA THR A 126 8.06 3.91 -11.54
C THR A 126 7.42 3.18 -12.72
N ILE A 127 6.57 2.18 -12.44
CA ILE A 127 5.86 1.38 -13.45
C ILE A 127 4.77 2.23 -14.12
N ILE A 128 3.84 2.78 -13.34
CA ILE A 128 2.62 3.41 -13.89
C ILE A 128 2.92 4.73 -14.61
N ASN A 129 3.96 5.45 -14.17
CA ASN A 129 4.30 6.75 -14.75
C ASN A 129 5.58 6.72 -15.61
N ARG A 130 6.24 5.55 -15.75
CA ARG A 130 7.52 5.41 -16.47
C ARG A 130 8.60 6.38 -15.97
N ASN A 131 8.78 6.40 -14.64
CA ASN A 131 9.71 7.27 -13.91
C ASN A 131 9.55 8.77 -14.25
N ILE A 132 8.31 9.25 -14.24
CA ILE A 132 8.05 10.68 -14.51
C ILE A 132 8.57 11.62 -13.42
N SER A 133 8.82 11.12 -12.21
CA SER A 133 9.49 11.87 -11.13
C SER A 133 10.80 12.47 -11.62
N ILE A 134 11.57 11.70 -12.40
CA ILE A 134 12.81 12.16 -13.05
C ILE A 134 12.54 13.34 -14.01
N ALA A 135 11.42 13.31 -14.74
CA ALA A 135 11.01 14.41 -15.63
C ALA A 135 10.46 15.64 -14.88
N MET A 136 10.05 15.48 -13.62
CA MET A 136 9.60 16.63 -12.81
C MET A 136 10.80 17.41 -12.27
N GLU A 137 11.93 16.74 -12.01
CA GLU A 137 13.19 17.37 -11.58
C GLU A 137 14.06 17.84 -12.75
N SER A 138 14.06 17.10 -13.86
CA SER A 138 14.83 17.42 -15.06
C SER A 138 13.95 18.10 -16.11
N ARG A 139 14.45 19.10 -16.85
CA ARG A 139 13.70 19.73 -17.96
C ARG A 139 13.42 18.79 -19.15
N PHE A 140 13.69 17.49 -19.02
CA PHE A 140 13.56 16.49 -20.06
C PHE A 140 12.27 15.67 -19.85
N LYS A 141 11.54 15.41 -20.94
CA LYS A 141 10.47 14.40 -20.94
C LYS A 141 11.15 13.03 -20.88
N THR A 142 11.25 12.42 -19.70
CA THR A 142 11.72 11.03 -19.58
C THR A 142 10.57 10.05 -19.85
N ASP A 143 10.87 9.02 -20.64
CA ASP A 143 10.00 7.88 -20.93
C ASP A 143 10.80 6.61 -20.65
N LEU A 144 10.82 6.20 -19.37
CA LEU A 144 11.71 5.17 -18.87
C LEU A 144 10.86 4.03 -18.27
N PRO A 145 10.37 3.10 -19.11
CA PRO A 145 9.59 1.98 -18.62
C PRO A 145 10.48 1.05 -17.79
N VAL A 146 9.94 0.54 -16.69
CA VAL A 146 10.67 -0.40 -15.81
C VAL A 146 10.92 -1.74 -16.51
N PHE A 147 9.97 -2.19 -17.33
CA PHE A 147 10.05 -3.44 -18.08
C PHE A 147 9.74 -3.20 -19.55
N PRO A 148 10.08 -4.14 -20.45
CA PRO A 148 9.73 -4.03 -21.86
C PRO A 148 8.20 -3.85 -22.03
N VAL A 149 7.80 -2.83 -22.78
CA VAL A 149 6.37 -2.52 -22.99
C VAL A 149 5.85 -3.30 -24.20
N PRO A 150 4.89 -4.23 -24.03
CA PRO A 150 4.40 -5.04 -25.13
C PRO A 150 3.48 -4.24 -26.07
N ASP A 151 3.35 -4.70 -27.32
CA ASP A 151 2.42 -4.14 -28.30
C ASP A 151 1.01 -4.71 -28.13
N THR A 152 0.35 -4.35 -27.03
CA THR A 152 -1.05 -4.70 -26.78
C THR A 152 -1.88 -3.47 -26.41
N LYS A 153 -3.18 -3.57 -26.67
CA LYS A 153 -4.21 -2.62 -26.21
C LYS A 153 -5.14 -3.25 -25.17
N ASP A 154 -5.02 -4.56 -24.91
CA ASP A 154 -5.87 -5.28 -23.96
C ASP A 154 -5.31 -5.13 -22.53
N PRO A 155 -6.08 -4.52 -21.60
CA PRO A 155 -5.69 -4.44 -20.20
C PRO A 155 -5.45 -5.80 -19.53
N ILE A 156 -6.14 -6.86 -19.95
CA ILE A 156 -5.98 -8.19 -19.36
C ILE A 156 -4.61 -8.76 -19.75
N GLU A 157 -4.32 -8.81 -21.05
CA GLU A 157 -3.05 -9.28 -21.60
C GLU A 157 -1.87 -8.49 -21.00
N GLN A 158 -1.96 -7.15 -20.98
CA GLN A 158 -0.91 -6.30 -20.38
C GLN A 158 -0.70 -6.62 -18.89
N GLY A 159 -1.79 -6.88 -18.15
CA GLY A 159 -1.72 -7.22 -16.74
C GLY A 159 -1.02 -8.57 -16.49
N GLU A 160 -1.22 -9.56 -17.37
CA GLU A 160 -0.57 -10.87 -17.30
C GLU A 160 0.92 -10.80 -17.67
N ILE A 161 1.25 -9.99 -18.69
CA ILE A 161 2.65 -9.75 -19.07
C ILE A 161 3.40 -9.08 -17.91
N LEU A 162 2.82 -8.05 -17.27
CA LEU A 162 3.45 -7.40 -16.12
C LEU A 162 3.66 -8.37 -14.96
N GLU A 163 2.69 -9.23 -14.66
CA GLU A 163 2.82 -10.25 -13.61
C GLU A 163 3.97 -11.22 -13.92
N THR A 164 4.12 -11.65 -15.18
CA THR A 164 5.24 -12.49 -15.62
C THR A 164 6.58 -11.78 -15.45
N GLN A 165 6.68 -10.53 -15.87
CA GLN A 165 7.90 -9.72 -15.75
C GLN A 165 8.29 -9.50 -14.28
N LEU A 166 7.32 -9.24 -13.40
CA LEU A 166 7.56 -9.10 -11.96
C LEU A 166 8.03 -10.42 -11.32
N ASN A 167 7.42 -11.55 -11.69
CA ASN A 167 7.84 -12.87 -11.23
C ASN A 167 9.30 -13.15 -11.63
N GLU A 168 9.64 -12.98 -12.91
CA GLU A 168 11.02 -13.18 -13.39
C GLU A 168 12.01 -12.26 -12.69
N TYR A 169 11.63 -10.99 -12.50
CA TYR A 169 12.46 -10.01 -11.81
C TYR A 169 12.77 -10.42 -10.37
N ILE A 170 11.77 -10.86 -9.61
CA ILE A 170 11.96 -11.28 -8.21
C ILE A 170 12.67 -12.63 -8.11
N GLU A 171 12.38 -13.59 -8.98
CA GLU A 171 13.11 -14.87 -8.98
C GLU A 171 14.59 -14.67 -9.29
N ASN A 172 14.92 -13.79 -10.26
CA ASN A 172 16.31 -13.40 -10.52
C ASN A 172 16.97 -12.74 -9.31
N ALA A 173 16.24 -11.86 -8.59
CA ALA A 173 16.74 -11.24 -7.38
C ALA A 173 16.99 -12.27 -6.26
N LYS A 174 16.10 -13.25 -6.07
CA LYS A 174 16.29 -14.36 -5.11
C LYS A 174 17.49 -15.22 -5.44
N VAL A 175 17.72 -15.55 -6.72
CA VAL A 175 18.91 -16.29 -7.15
C VAL A 175 20.19 -15.54 -6.79
N LYS A 176 20.19 -14.21 -6.96
CA LYS A 176 21.36 -13.35 -6.68
C LYS A 176 21.58 -13.08 -5.18
N HIS A 177 20.50 -12.98 -4.40
CA HIS A 177 20.55 -12.42 -3.05
C HIS A 177 20.13 -13.40 -1.94
N GLY A 178 19.51 -14.52 -2.30
CA GLY A 178 18.89 -15.46 -1.37
C GLY A 178 17.42 -15.13 -1.08
N ASP A 179 16.80 -15.95 -0.24
CA ASP A 179 15.38 -15.84 0.12
C ASP A 179 15.19 -14.80 1.25
N MET A 180 15.18 -13.52 0.88
CA MET A 180 14.91 -12.39 1.77
C MET A 180 13.59 -11.70 1.43
N LEU A 181 13.12 -10.82 2.31
CA LEU A 181 11.97 -9.99 2.00
C LEU A 181 12.34 -8.95 0.94
N PHE A 182 11.56 -8.92 -0.13
CA PHE A 182 11.48 -7.79 -1.04
C PHE A 182 10.22 -7.02 -0.68
N LEU A 183 10.32 -5.70 -0.52
CA LEU A 183 9.21 -4.83 -0.18
C LEU A 183 8.96 -3.85 -1.31
N GLY A 184 7.69 -3.60 -1.62
CA GLY A 184 7.27 -2.50 -2.48
C GLY A 184 6.56 -1.51 -1.58
N GLU A 185 7.08 -0.29 -1.48
CA GLU A 185 6.41 0.81 -0.80
C GLU A 185 5.54 1.57 -1.80
N HIS A 186 4.29 1.88 -1.42
CA HIS A 186 3.29 2.40 -2.35
C HIS A 186 2.71 3.74 -1.90
N VAL A 187 2.88 4.75 -2.76
CA VAL A 187 2.14 6.03 -2.74
C VAL A 187 0.77 5.85 -3.39
N PHE A 188 0.75 5.20 -4.55
CA PHE A 188 -0.46 4.98 -5.31
C PHE A 188 -1.13 3.69 -4.84
N PRO A 189 -2.46 3.71 -4.72
CA PRO A 189 -3.20 2.60 -4.14
C PRO A 189 -3.45 1.46 -5.14
N VAL A 190 -2.41 1.00 -5.84
CA VAL A 190 -2.47 0.04 -6.94
C VAL A 190 -1.25 -0.88 -6.93
N LEU A 191 -1.30 -1.97 -7.69
CA LEU A 191 -0.24 -2.98 -7.84
C LEU A 191 0.07 -3.86 -6.62
N TYR A 192 -0.53 -3.64 -5.46
CA TYR A 192 -0.28 -4.45 -4.26
C TYR A 192 -0.44 -5.96 -4.52
N HIS A 193 -1.50 -6.39 -5.21
CA HIS A 193 -1.76 -7.81 -5.45
C HIS A 193 -0.79 -8.41 -6.47
N LYS A 194 -0.47 -7.66 -7.54
CA LYS A 194 0.53 -8.07 -8.55
C LYS A 194 1.93 -8.17 -7.94
N PHE A 195 2.25 -7.29 -7.00
CA PHE A 195 3.51 -7.35 -6.26
C PHE A 195 3.51 -8.54 -5.29
N ALA A 196 2.44 -8.73 -4.52
CA ALA A 196 2.31 -9.82 -3.56
C ALA A 196 2.37 -11.21 -4.19
N THR A 197 1.66 -11.44 -5.31
CA THR A 197 1.73 -12.71 -6.06
C THR A 197 3.16 -12.97 -6.57
N SER A 198 3.91 -11.91 -6.91
CA SER A 198 5.29 -12.01 -7.38
C SER A 198 6.32 -12.14 -6.27
N GLY A 199 5.89 -12.21 -5.02
CA GLY A 199 6.76 -12.38 -3.86
C GLY A 199 7.10 -11.10 -3.11
N ILE A 200 6.71 -9.92 -3.61
CA ILE A 200 6.97 -8.62 -3.00
C ILE A 200 5.97 -8.36 -1.87
N THR A 201 6.48 -7.98 -0.70
CA THR A 201 5.70 -7.69 0.51
C THR A 201 5.05 -6.30 0.39
N PRO A 202 3.72 -6.19 0.61
CA PRO A 202 3.03 -4.91 0.63
C PRO A 202 3.53 -3.97 1.73
N ASN A 203 3.90 -2.74 1.36
CA ASN A 203 4.11 -1.63 2.26
C ASN A 203 3.29 -0.42 1.79
N PHE A 204 2.25 -0.03 2.54
CA PHE A 204 1.42 1.11 2.15
C PHE A 204 1.83 2.38 2.86
N LYS A 205 1.89 3.50 2.12
CA LYS A 205 2.00 4.83 2.72
C LYS A 205 0.64 5.29 3.24
N SER A 206 0.59 5.55 4.54
CA SER A 206 -0.52 6.21 5.24
C SER A 206 -0.21 7.68 5.42
N GLN A 207 -1.25 8.51 5.58
CA GLN A 207 -1.15 9.98 5.72
C GLN A 207 -0.33 10.65 4.61
N LYS A 208 -0.39 10.14 3.39
CA LYS A 208 0.28 10.75 2.23
C LYS A 208 -0.79 11.26 1.26
N GLU A 209 -0.62 11.06 -0.05
CA GLU A 209 -1.66 11.31 -1.02
C GLU A 209 -2.74 10.22 -1.06
N GLY A 210 -2.67 9.20 -0.21
CA GLY A 210 -3.72 8.20 -0.02
C GLY A 210 -4.59 8.48 1.21
N ILE A 211 -5.85 8.06 1.17
CA ILE A 211 -6.67 7.93 2.39
C ILE A 211 -6.23 6.63 3.10
N SER A 212 -5.74 6.74 4.33
CA SER A 212 -5.02 5.69 5.05
C SER A 212 -5.80 4.39 5.17
N ASN A 213 -7.08 4.43 5.54
CA ASN A 213 -7.88 3.21 5.69
C ASN A 213 -8.35 2.61 4.35
N ILE A 214 -8.31 3.37 3.24
CA ILE A 214 -8.49 2.83 1.89
C ILE A 214 -7.22 2.11 1.42
N GLN A 215 -6.06 2.75 1.59
CA GLN A 215 -4.75 2.12 1.33
C GLN A 215 -4.62 0.80 2.08
N PHE A 216 -4.93 0.80 3.38
CA PHE A 216 -4.98 -0.40 4.20
C PHE A 216 -5.90 -1.46 3.60
N SER A 217 -7.14 -1.12 3.21
CA SER A 217 -8.09 -2.10 2.69
C SER A 217 -7.56 -2.84 1.45
N ILE A 218 -6.73 -2.17 0.65
CA ILE A 218 -6.13 -2.76 -0.56
C ILE A 218 -4.91 -3.61 -0.20
N ALA A 219 -3.98 -3.07 0.57
CA ALA A 219 -2.77 -3.78 0.99
C ALA A 219 -3.09 -4.99 1.89
N ALA A 220 -4.08 -4.88 2.77
CA ALA A 220 -4.57 -5.97 3.62
C ALA A 220 -5.08 -7.15 2.79
N GLY A 221 -5.80 -6.88 1.69
CA GLY A 221 -6.29 -7.97 0.86
C GLY A 221 -5.19 -8.70 0.11
N ALA A 222 -4.17 -7.98 -0.40
CA ALA A 222 -2.98 -8.63 -0.96
C ALA A 222 -2.25 -9.47 0.10
N THR A 223 -2.16 -8.96 1.32
CA THR A 223 -1.53 -9.63 2.48
C THR A 223 -2.24 -10.93 2.85
N LEU A 224 -3.57 -10.87 3.01
CA LEU A 224 -4.42 -12.03 3.31
C LEU A 224 -4.40 -13.04 2.16
N GLN A 225 -4.44 -12.55 0.92
CA GLN A 225 -4.55 -13.41 -0.24
C GLN A 225 -3.28 -14.22 -0.52
N TYR A 226 -2.12 -13.61 -0.26
CA TYR A 226 -0.81 -14.16 -0.59
C TYR A 226 0.05 -14.48 0.63
N ASN A 227 -0.54 -14.50 1.83
CA ASN A 227 0.10 -14.81 3.10
C ASN A 227 1.43 -14.06 3.29
N LYS A 228 1.35 -12.72 3.20
CA LYS A 228 2.49 -11.82 3.40
C LYS A 228 2.40 -11.14 4.77
N PRO A 229 3.50 -10.63 5.33
CA PRO A 229 3.41 -9.60 6.36
C PRO A 229 2.93 -8.28 5.74
N LEU A 230 2.35 -7.41 6.56
CA LEU A 230 1.93 -6.07 6.15
C LEU A 230 2.84 -5.02 6.79
N PHE A 231 3.40 -4.16 5.95
CA PHE A 231 4.16 -2.98 6.35
C PHE A 231 3.33 -1.71 6.16
N ASN A 232 3.57 -0.72 7.00
CA ASN A 232 3.00 0.61 6.88
C ASN A 232 4.07 1.69 7.09
N CYS A 233 4.17 2.58 6.11
CA CYS A 233 4.88 3.84 6.26
C CYS A 233 3.91 4.95 6.66
N VAL A 234 4.23 5.63 7.74
CA VAL A 234 3.58 6.85 8.22
C VAL A 234 4.38 8.00 7.62
N ASP A 235 3.98 8.45 6.43
CA ASP A 235 4.78 9.40 5.65
C ASP A 235 4.57 10.84 6.14
N MET A 236 5.66 11.58 6.28
CA MET A 236 5.63 12.98 6.69
C MET A 236 5.54 13.95 5.51
N TRP A 237 5.55 13.48 4.27
CA TRP A 237 5.31 14.27 3.06
C TRP A 237 3.83 14.42 2.75
N PHE A 238 3.43 15.65 2.43
CA PHE A 238 2.18 15.91 1.71
C PHE A 238 2.49 16.70 0.45
N MET A 239 2.36 16.06 -0.72
CA MET A 239 2.71 16.68 -1.99
C MET A 239 4.16 17.20 -1.96
N LEU A 240 4.36 18.52 -2.02
CA LEU A 240 5.68 19.18 -2.00
C LEU A 240 6.05 19.75 -0.62
N LYS A 241 5.26 19.48 0.43
CA LYS A 241 5.45 20.04 1.77
C LYS A 241 6.03 18.99 2.72
N HIS A 242 7.09 19.36 3.44
CA HIS A 242 7.72 18.53 4.45
C HIS A 242 8.17 19.33 5.69
N PRO A 243 7.68 19.02 6.90
CA PRO A 243 6.60 18.09 7.18
C PRO A 243 5.26 18.60 6.61
N GLY A 244 4.54 17.71 5.93
CA GLY A 244 3.20 17.92 5.41
C GLY A 244 2.11 17.79 6.47
N HIS A 245 2.37 16.98 7.49
CA HIS A 245 1.43 16.55 8.53
C HIS A 245 1.84 17.04 9.92
N ASP A 246 0.86 17.16 10.81
CA ASP A 246 1.08 17.50 12.21
C ASP A 246 1.23 16.25 13.10
N ALA A 247 1.72 16.46 14.32
CA ALA A 247 2.02 15.39 15.27
C ALA A 247 0.77 14.59 15.67
N ASN A 248 -0.41 15.22 15.68
CA ASN A 248 -1.65 14.57 16.05
C ASN A 248 -2.16 13.66 14.92
N GLU A 249 -2.09 14.11 13.67
CA GLU A 249 -2.37 13.28 12.49
C GLU A 249 -1.44 12.06 12.42
N MET A 250 -0.13 12.27 12.63
CA MET A 250 0.88 11.20 12.67
C MET A 250 0.58 10.17 13.75
N TYR A 251 0.30 10.63 14.97
CA TYR A 251 -0.03 9.77 16.09
C TYR A 251 -1.27 8.90 15.84
N ASN A 252 -2.29 9.45 15.18
CA ASN A 252 -3.52 8.71 14.90
C ASN A 252 -3.35 7.69 13.77
N ASN A 253 -2.49 7.94 12.79
CA ASN A 253 -2.13 6.95 11.77
C ASN A 253 -1.31 5.80 12.36
N LEU A 254 -0.36 6.09 13.26
CA LEU A 254 0.35 5.05 14.03
C LEU A 254 -0.62 4.19 14.86
N LYS A 255 -1.57 4.83 15.57
CA LYS A 255 -2.63 4.11 16.28
C LYS A 255 -3.48 3.25 15.35
N PHE A 256 -3.89 3.79 14.21
CA PHE A 256 -4.64 3.02 13.23
C PHE A 256 -3.87 1.76 12.80
N ALA A 257 -2.58 1.88 12.47
CA ALA A 257 -1.75 0.73 12.09
C ALA A 257 -1.67 -0.34 13.19
N TYR A 258 -1.50 0.07 14.45
CA TYR A 258 -1.48 -0.86 15.60
C TYR A 258 -2.77 -1.68 15.70
N TYR A 259 -3.91 -1.01 15.68
CA TYR A 259 -5.20 -1.68 15.81
C TYR A 259 -5.67 -2.37 14.53
N ALA A 260 -5.15 -1.98 13.36
CA ALA A 260 -5.43 -2.65 12.11
C ALA A 260 -4.65 -3.98 11.94
N GLY A 261 -3.87 -4.40 12.94
CA GLY A 261 -3.15 -5.67 12.89
C GLY A 261 -1.86 -5.62 12.06
N VAL A 262 -1.39 -4.43 11.66
CA VAL A 262 -0.15 -4.29 10.86
C VAL A 262 1.03 -4.95 11.57
N ASN A 263 1.94 -5.59 10.82
CA ASN A 263 3.10 -6.28 11.39
C ASN A 263 4.25 -5.31 11.66
N TYR A 264 4.51 -4.39 10.72
CA TYR A 264 5.60 -3.41 10.79
C TYR A 264 5.08 -2.01 10.50
N VAL A 265 5.41 -1.04 11.36
CA VAL A 265 5.13 0.37 11.11
C VAL A 265 6.40 1.20 11.28
N TYR A 266 6.58 2.21 10.44
CA TYR A 266 7.63 3.21 10.63
C TYR A 266 7.18 4.58 10.17
N VAL A 267 7.83 5.62 10.69
CA VAL A 267 7.64 7.01 10.23
C VAL A 267 8.68 7.34 9.16
N GLU A 268 8.25 7.91 8.04
CA GLU A 268 9.17 8.41 7.01
C GLU A 268 9.94 9.59 7.56
N THR A 269 11.27 9.52 7.45
CA THR A 269 12.29 10.44 7.94
C THR A 269 12.20 10.85 9.42
N SER A 270 13.28 10.71 10.18
CA SER A 270 13.40 11.28 11.54
C SER A 270 13.60 12.81 11.57
N ASN A 271 14.00 13.44 10.46
CA ASN A 271 14.30 14.89 10.43
C ASN A 271 13.18 15.79 11.00
N PRO A 272 11.88 15.51 10.81
CA PRO A 272 10.78 16.27 11.42
C PRO A 272 10.64 16.11 12.92
N PHE A 273 11.40 15.25 13.60
CA PHE A 273 11.29 15.00 15.04
C PHE A 273 12.01 16.04 15.89
N PHE A 274 12.88 16.87 15.30
CA PHE A 274 13.74 17.78 16.04
C PHE A 274 13.48 19.24 15.70
N ASP A 275 13.69 20.11 16.68
CA ASP A 275 13.73 21.56 16.47
C ASP A 275 15.02 21.94 15.71
N LYS A 276 14.87 22.71 14.62
CA LYS A 276 16.00 23.08 13.74
C LYS A 276 16.77 24.33 14.22
N THR A 277 16.46 24.88 15.39
CA THR A 277 16.81 26.27 15.76
C THR A 277 17.83 26.40 16.91
N GLY A 278 18.69 25.42 17.16
CA GLY A 278 19.71 25.51 18.22
C GLY A 278 20.93 24.60 18.02
N GLU A 279 21.97 24.80 18.83
CA GLU A 279 23.15 23.93 18.90
C GLU A 279 22.82 22.54 19.44
N THR A 280 21.73 22.41 20.22
CA THR A 280 21.22 21.13 20.75
C THR A 280 19.90 20.74 20.08
N LYS A 281 19.85 19.51 19.57
CA LYS A 281 18.68 18.96 18.88
C LYS A 281 17.67 18.41 19.90
N HIS A 282 16.62 19.18 20.20
CA HIS A 282 15.53 18.75 21.08
C HIS A 282 14.39 18.14 20.29
N LEU A 283 13.74 17.10 20.87
CA LEU A 283 12.54 16.50 20.29
C LEU A 283 11.39 17.52 20.30
N ASN A 284 10.81 17.79 19.13
CA ASN A 284 9.63 18.61 18.95
C ASN A 284 8.34 17.79 19.17
N GLU A 285 7.18 18.33 18.78
CA GLU A 285 5.90 17.64 18.94
C GLU A 285 5.79 16.31 18.18
N ASN A 286 6.35 16.23 16.96
CA ASN A 286 6.35 14.98 16.18
C ASN A 286 7.23 13.93 16.87
N GLY A 287 8.45 14.31 17.27
CA GLY A 287 9.36 13.40 17.98
C GLY A 287 8.73 12.88 19.28
N ARG A 288 8.11 13.76 20.07
CA ARG A 288 7.39 13.36 21.29
C ARG A 288 6.19 12.47 21.00
N ALA A 289 5.43 12.72 19.94
CA ALA A 289 4.30 11.88 19.56
C ALA A 289 4.74 10.46 19.12
N PHE A 290 5.85 10.34 18.39
CA PHE A 290 6.44 9.05 18.03
C PHE A 290 6.89 8.27 19.27
N ILE A 291 7.69 8.91 20.15
CA ILE A 291 8.15 8.28 21.40
C ILE A 291 6.98 7.87 22.29
N ARG A 292 5.96 8.72 22.40
CA ARG A 292 4.73 8.39 23.14
C ARG A 292 4.07 7.14 22.56
N PHE A 293 3.88 7.07 21.25
CA PHE A 293 3.27 5.91 20.61
C PHE A 293 4.10 4.63 20.82
N ALA A 294 5.42 4.70 20.63
CA ALA A 294 6.30 3.55 20.84
C ALA A 294 6.16 2.98 22.25
N ASN A 295 6.17 3.85 23.27
CA ASN A 295 6.07 3.45 24.66
C ASN A 295 4.66 2.99 25.08
N GLU A 296 3.59 3.59 24.53
CA GLU A 296 2.20 3.26 24.89
C GLU A 296 1.63 2.06 24.15
N TYR A 297 2.06 1.80 22.90
CA TYR A 297 1.45 0.80 22.02
C TYR A 297 2.41 -0.26 21.52
N ALA A 298 3.54 0.13 20.93
CA ALA A 298 4.42 -0.82 20.23
C ALA A 298 5.06 -1.84 21.18
N ASN A 299 5.10 -1.55 22.47
CA ASN A 299 5.61 -2.45 23.51
C ASN A 299 4.60 -3.50 23.98
N ASN A 300 3.32 -3.32 23.65
CA ASN A 300 2.28 -4.24 24.09
C ASN A 300 2.20 -5.43 23.13
N GLU A 301 2.13 -6.64 23.70
CA GLU A 301 1.77 -7.80 22.92
C GLU A 301 0.32 -7.69 22.45
N ARG A 302 0.07 -8.14 21.23
CA ARG A 302 -1.27 -8.37 20.70
C ARG A 302 -1.48 -9.87 20.60
N ASP A 303 -2.72 -10.31 20.74
CA ASP A 303 -3.15 -11.67 20.44
C ASP A 303 -3.65 -11.83 19.00
N TYR A 304 -3.69 -10.74 18.23
CA TYR A 304 -4.06 -10.71 16.82
C TYR A 304 -3.08 -9.92 15.95
N ASP A 305 -3.10 -10.20 14.65
CA ASP A 305 -2.46 -9.43 13.61
C ASP A 305 -3.33 -9.43 12.34
N ILE A 306 -2.77 -8.97 11.23
CA ILE A 306 -3.47 -8.87 9.95
C ILE A 306 -3.98 -10.21 9.42
N GLN A 307 -3.35 -11.34 9.78
CA GLN A 307 -3.81 -12.66 9.34
C GLN A 307 -5.11 -13.09 10.05
N ASP A 308 -5.46 -12.45 11.17
CA ASP A 308 -6.74 -12.68 11.85
C ASP A 308 -7.86 -11.74 11.34
N TYR A 309 -7.56 -10.85 10.38
CA TYR A 309 -8.55 -9.92 9.82
C TYR A 309 -9.59 -10.70 9.01
N HIS A 310 -10.86 -10.58 9.42
CA HIS A 310 -12.02 -11.25 8.85
C HIS A 310 -12.94 -10.21 8.20
N PRO A 311 -12.61 -9.72 7.00
CA PRO A 311 -13.39 -8.69 6.34
C PRO A 311 -14.82 -9.18 6.04
N GLU A 312 -15.79 -8.27 6.15
CA GLU A 312 -17.19 -8.58 5.84
C GLU A 312 -17.61 -8.05 4.46
N ILE A 313 -16.85 -7.09 3.92
CA ILE A 313 -17.07 -6.51 2.61
C ILE A 313 -15.83 -6.73 1.75
N ALA A 314 -15.99 -7.35 0.58
CA ALA A 314 -14.92 -7.53 -0.38
C ALA A 314 -15.18 -6.73 -1.66
N ILE A 315 -14.14 -6.08 -2.18
CA ILE A 315 -14.08 -5.63 -3.58
C ILE A 315 -13.16 -6.60 -4.29
N ILE A 316 -13.63 -7.28 -5.33
CA ILE A 316 -12.89 -8.30 -6.08
C ILE A 316 -12.70 -7.78 -7.50
N ARG A 317 -11.44 -7.62 -7.91
CA ARG A 317 -11.10 -7.06 -9.22
C ARG A 317 -9.69 -7.43 -9.67
N MET A 318 -9.47 -7.56 -10.97
CA MET A 318 -8.10 -7.57 -11.50
C MET A 318 -7.44 -6.21 -11.23
N ASP A 319 -6.21 -6.24 -10.71
CA ASP A 319 -5.39 -5.04 -10.55
C ASP A 319 -4.98 -4.48 -11.92
N ASP A 320 -5.34 -3.23 -12.17
CA ASP A 320 -5.27 -2.57 -13.48
C ASP A 320 -4.57 -1.22 -13.43
N THR A 321 -3.97 -0.86 -12.30
CA THR A 321 -3.28 0.43 -12.05
C THR A 321 -4.14 1.69 -12.08
N TYR A 322 -5.46 1.59 -12.26
CA TYR A 322 -6.32 2.76 -12.33
C TYR A 322 -6.72 3.29 -10.96
N TRP A 323 -6.16 4.43 -10.55
CA TRP A 323 -6.51 5.17 -9.33
C TRP A 323 -7.33 6.45 -9.62
N GLY A 324 -7.65 6.67 -10.90
CA GLY A 324 -8.30 7.90 -11.39
C GLY A 324 -7.40 8.73 -12.30
N GLN A 325 -6.20 8.30 -12.69
CA GLN A 325 -5.33 9.08 -13.58
C GLN A 325 -6.03 9.53 -14.88
N GLY A 326 -5.54 10.61 -15.48
CA GLY A 326 -5.98 11.08 -16.80
C GLY A 326 -6.71 12.42 -16.89
N SER A 327 -6.62 13.28 -15.87
CA SER A 327 -7.05 14.69 -15.99
C SER A 327 -6.07 15.66 -15.30
N VAL A 328 -5.56 16.60 -16.09
CA VAL A 328 -4.59 17.68 -15.80
C VAL A 328 -4.96 18.56 -14.58
N PRO A 329 -4.00 19.26 -13.92
CA PRO A 329 -2.75 19.83 -14.49
C PRO A 329 -1.44 19.06 -14.27
N LEU A 330 -1.41 17.96 -13.52
CA LEU A 330 -0.17 17.20 -13.28
C LEU A 330 0.18 16.28 -14.47
N PRO A 331 1.48 15.93 -14.67
CA PRO A 331 1.93 15.15 -15.82
C PRO A 331 1.57 13.66 -15.74
N TRP A 332 0.69 13.25 -14.82
CA TRP A 332 0.25 11.86 -14.65
C TRP A 332 -0.29 11.26 -15.95
N ARG A 333 0.24 10.08 -16.31
CA ARG A 333 -0.09 9.45 -17.59
C ARG A 333 -1.50 8.90 -17.56
N ASN A 334 -2.25 9.11 -18.65
CA ASN A 334 -3.56 8.48 -18.83
C ASN A 334 -3.39 7.12 -19.51
N ASN A 335 -2.86 6.15 -18.78
CA ASN A 335 -2.66 4.78 -19.24
C ASN A 335 -2.74 3.78 -18.07
N LEU A 336 -2.84 2.50 -18.42
CA LEU A 336 -2.77 1.40 -17.48
C LEU A 336 -1.41 0.70 -17.62
N PHE A 337 -0.86 0.23 -16.50
CA PHE A 337 0.40 -0.53 -16.41
C PHE A 337 1.61 0.20 -17.00
N GLY A 338 1.55 1.52 -17.13
CA GLY A 338 2.55 2.29 -17.85
C GLY A 338 2.57 2.01 -19.35
N ASN A 339 1.61 1.30 -19.95
CA ASN A 339 1.54 1.11 -21.40
C ASN A 339 0.64 2.17 -22.05
N ASP A 340 1.21 3.10 -22.82
CA ASP A 340 0.49 4.20 -23.47
C ASP A 340 -0.60 3.74 -24.46
N LYS A 341 -0.53 2.51 -24.98
CA LYS A 341 -1.56 1.90 -25.83
C LYS A 341 -2.77 1.37 -25.05
N VAL A 342 -2.61 1.11 -23.75
CA VAL A 342 -3.66 0.58 -22.87
C VAL A 342 -4.29 1.75 -22.10
N LYS A 343 -5.52 2.12 -22.48
CA LYS A 343 -6.24 3.25 -21.89
C LYS A 343 -7.30 2.78 -20.88
N PRO A 344 -7.47 3.47 -19.74
CA PRO A 344 -8.59 3.19 -18.85
C PRO A 344 -9.92 3.46 -19.56
N ASP A 345 -10.87 2.56 -19.37
CA ASP A 345 -12.26 2.71 -19.82
C ASP A 345 -13.22 2.80 -18.62
N TYR A 346 -14.51 2.55 -18.84
CA TYR A 346 -15.48 2.60 -17.74
C TYR A 346 -15.30 1.46 -16.73
N LYS A 347 -14.72 0.31 -17.13
CA LYS A 347 -14.53 -0.86 -16.25
C LYS A 347 -13.53 -0.55 -15.15
N ALA A 348 -12.42 0.10 -15.51
CA ALA A 348 -11.42 0.58 -14.56
C ALA A 348 -12.00 1.53 -13.49
N LYS A 349 -13.08 2.27 -13.79
CA LYS A 349 -13.69 3.25 -12.87
C LYS A 349 -14.62 2.64 -11.83
N GLU A 350 -15.13 1.43 -12.06
CA GLU A 350 -16.19 0.83 -11.25
C GLU A 350 -15.83 0.75 -9.76
N TRP A 351 -14.58 0.43 -9.43
CA TRP A 351 -14.15 0.33 -8.03
C TRP A 351 -14.06 1.68 -7.31
N LEU A 352 -13.83 2.79 -8.03
CA LEU A 352 -13.91 4.14 -7.46
C LEU A 352 -15.34 4.47 -7.04
N GLU A 353 -16.33 4.03 -7.84
CA GLU A 353 -17.75 4.14 -7.48
C GLU A 353 -18.11 3.28 -6.26
N VAL A 354 -17.51 2.09 -6.14
CA VAL A 354 -17.68 1.22 -4.96
C VAL A 354 -17.14 1.92 -3.71
N PHE A 355 -15.92 2.45 -3.74
CA PHE A 355 -15.38 3.18 -2.59
C PHE A 355 -16.21 4.42 -2.25
N HIS A 356 -16.67 5.17 -3.24
CA HIS A 356 -17.59 6.29 -3.02
C HIS A 356 -18.87 5.83 -2.29
N LEU A 357 -19.45 4.70 -2.69
CA LEU A 357 -20.63 4.15 -2.03
C LEU A 357 -20.32 3.74 -0.58
N LEU A 358 -19.28 2.94 -0.38
CA LEU A 358 -18.88 2.40 0.93
C LEU A 358 -18.46 3.50 1.91
N SER A 359 -17.89 4.60 1.41
CA SER A 359 -17.49 5.74 2.23
C SER A 359 -18.62 6.75 2.45
N HIS A 360 -19.88 6.40 2.17
CA HIS A 360 -21.03 7.32 2.26
C HIS A 360 -20.86 8.63 1.46
N GLY A 361 -20.12 8.56 0.35
CA GLY A 361 -19.82 9.69 -0.54
C GLY A 361 -18.69 10.61 -0.06
N GLU A 362 -18.02 10.28 1.05
CA GLU A 362 -16.85 11.02 1.52
C GLU A 362 -15.70 11.01 0.50
N VAL A 363 -15.53 9.90 -0.21
CA VAL A 363 -14.57 9.73 -1.31
C VAL A 363 -15.22 10.11 -2.64
N PRO A 364 -14.60 10.91 -3.50
CA PRO A 364 -15.12 11.19 -4.85
C PRO A 364 -15.28 9.94 -5.72
N LYS A 365 -16.30 9.91 -6.60
CA LYS A 365 -16.51 8.82 -7.58
C LYS A 365 -15.38 8.68 -8.60
N SER A 366 -14.52 9.67 -8.71
CA SER A 366 -13.52 9.82 -9.77
C SER A 366 -12.08 9.63 -9.29
N SER A 367 -11.84 9.58 -7.98
CA SER A 367 -10.53 9.36 -7.35
C SER A 367 -10.69 9.17 -5.86
N PHE A 368 -9.80 8.38 -5.26
CA PHE A 368 -9.68 8.29 -3.80
C PHE A 368 -8.27 8.61 -3.30
N THR A 369 -7.45 9.23 -4.16
CA THR A 369 -6.14 9.81 -3.83
C THR A 369 -6.13 11.33 -4.00
N TRP A 370 -5.33 12.01 -3.19
CA TRP A 370 -4.98 13.43 -3.25
C TRP A 370 -4.14 13.79 -4.49
N ASN A 371 -3.51 12.80 -5.16
CA ASN A 371 -2.77 13.00 -6.42
C ASN A 371 -3.64 13.58 -7.56
N ARG A 372 -4.97 13.51 -7.45
CA ARG A 372 -5.91 14.22 -8.32
C ARG A 372 -6.18 15.63 -7.82
N ILE A 373 -5.17 16.49 -7.91
CA ILE A 373 -5.26 17.90 -7.48
C ILE A 373 -6.52 18.57 -8.04
N ASN A 374 -6.87 18.36 -9.31
CA ASN A 374 -8.03 19.00 -9.92
C ASN A 374 -9.38 18.62 -9.28
N ILE A 375 -9.47 17.45 -8.64
CA ILE A 375 -10.65 17.02 -7.87
C ILE A 375 -10.56 17.49 -6.41
N GLN A 376 -9.33 17.55 -5.89
CA GLN A 376 -9.06 17.68 -4.46
C GLN A 376 -8.69 19.10 -4.03
N ALA A 377 -8.39 20.02 -4.97
CA ALA A 377 -7.86 21.36 -4.68
C ALA A 377 -8.75 22.21 -3.78
N LEU A 378 -10.07 21.96 -3.78
CA LEU A 378 -11.03 22.69 -2.94
C LEU A 378 -11.41 21.92 -1.67
N ARG A 379 -10.76 20.79 -1.40
CA ARG A 379 -11.07 19.90 -0.28
C ARG A 379 -9.94 19.97 0.73
N LYS A 380 -10.30 20.03 2.02
CA LYS A 380 -9.32 19.91 3.10
C LYS A 380 -8.79 18.47 3.13
N HIS A 381 -7.47 18.35 3.23
CA HIS A 381 -6.79 17.07 3.46
C HIS A 381 -7.47 16.27 4.58
N HIS A 382 -7.53 14.94 4.40
CA HIS A 382 -7.87 14.03 5.46
C HIS A 382 -7.19 12.66 5.30
N SER A 383 -6.74 12.10 6.44
CA SER A 383 -6.20 10.75 6.53
C SER A 383 -7.27 9.65 6.50
N PHE A 384 -8.47 9.90 7.04
CA PHE A 384 -9.46 8.85 7.26
C PHE A 384 -10.81 9.12 6.57
N CYS A 385 -11.52 8.05 6.21
CA CYS A 385 -12.92 8.13 5.79
C CYS A 385 -13.77 7.03 6.43
N THR A 386 -15.09 7.19 6.41
CA THR A 386 -16.01 6.11 6.80
C THR A 386 -15.70 4.83 6.02
N LEU A 387 -15.58 3.68 6.69
CA LEU A 387 -15.44 2.38 6.02
C LEU A 387 -15.79 1.21 6.95
N ASN A 388 -16.53 0.22 6.43
CA ASN A 388 -17.04 -0.89 7.24
C ASN A 388 -16.41 -2.24 6.87
N SER A 389 -15.36 -2.63 7.57
CA SER A 389 -14.70 -3.95 7.49
C SER A 389 -14.46 -4.40 6.04
N THR A 390 -13.95 -3.48 5.23
CA THR A 390 -13.73 -3.64 3.79
C THR A 390 -12.33 -4.18 3.51
N VAL A 391 -12.21 -4.99 2.46
CA VAL A 391 -10.95 -5.43 1.87
C VAL A 391 -11.05 -5.40 0.34
N VAL A 392 -9.92 -5.28 -0.35
CA VAL A 392 -9.84 -5.50 -1.80
C VAL A 392 -9.04 -6.75 -2.08
N PHE A 393 -9.65 -7.75 -2.73
CA PHE A 393 -8.96 -8.91 -3.26
C PHE A 393 -8.77 -8.78 -4.77
N ASP A 394 -7.81 -9.52 -5.33
CA ASP A 394 -7.69 -9.58 -6.78
C ASP A 394 -8.66 -10.61 -7.40
N ASP A 395 -8.60 -10.74 -8.73
CA ASP A 395 -9.45 -11.61 -9.52
C ASP A 395 -9.20 -13.13 -9.33
N LYS A 396 -8.21 -13.51 -8.53
CA LYS A 396 -7.80 -14.89 -8.23
C LYS A 396 -8.05 -15.29 -6.78
N VAL A 397 -8.83 -14.52 -6.03
CA VAL A 397 -9.18 -14.84 -4.64
C VAL A 397 -9.90 -16.18 -4.53
N LYS A 398 -9.54 -16.94 -3.50
CA LYS A 398 -10.05 -18.29 -3.26
C LYS A 398 -11.18 -18.30 -2.23
N LYS A 399 -11.91 -19.41 -2.19
CA LYS A 399 -13.10 -19.57 -1.35
C LYS A 399 -12.79 -19.36 0.14
N GLU A 400 -11.66 -19.86 0.61
CA GLU A 400 -11.24 -19.80 2.02
C GLU A 400 -11.08 -18.35 2.50
N GLN A 401 -10.65 -17.46 1.59
CA GLN A 401 -10.46 -16.02 1.88
C GLN A 401 -11.78 -15.24 1.89
N LEU A 402 -12.87 -15.86 1.42
CA LEU A 402 -14.20 -15.25 1.36
C LEU A 402 -15.10 -15.68 2.52
N GLU A 403 -14.66 -16.55 3.43
CA GLU A 403 -15.52 -17.18 4.44
C GLU A 403 -16.27 -16.20 5.35
N SER A 404 -15.64 -15.08 5.71
CA SER A 404 -16.26 -14.02 6.52
C SER A 404 -17.04 -12.99 5.71
N VAL A 405 -16.92 -13.01 4.38
CA VAL A 405 -17.49 -11.98 3.49
C VAL A 405 -19.00 -12.14 3.36
N LYS A 406 -19.72 -11.08 3.69
CA LYS A 406 -21.19 -10.99 3.62
C LYS A 406 -21.64 -10.22 2.38
N LEU A 407 -20.82 -9.28 1.91
CA LEU A 407 -21.08 -8.47 0.71
C LEU A 407 -19.82 -8.46 -0.18
N ALA A 408 -19.97 -8.84 -1.44
CA ALA A 408 -18.89 -8.76 -2.42
C ALA A 408 -19.28 -7.87 -3.61
N PHE A 409 -18.33 -7.08 -4.09
CA PHE A 409 -18.43 -6.33 -5.35
C PHE A 409 -17.50 -6.97 -6.38
N LEU A 410 -18.04 -7.41 -7.52
CA LEU A 410 -17.23 -7.89 -8.64
C LEU A 410 -17.18 -6.80 -9.71
N CYS A 411 -15.99 -6.23 -9.94
CA CYS A 411 -15.81 -5.10 -10.84
C CYS A 411 -14.47 -5.14 -11.60
N GLY A 412 -14.28 -4.22 -12.53
CA GLY A 412 -13.06 -4.12 -13.33
C GLY A 412 -13.09 -5.00 -14.59
N TYR A 413 -11.90 -5.42 -15.02
CA TYR A 413 -11.70 -6.09 -16.31
C TYR A 413 -11.95 -7.60 -16.27
N ARG A 414 -11.53 -8.28 -15.21
CA ARG A 414 -11.57 -9.75 -15.12
C ARG A 414 -11.85 -10.22 -13.70
N ILE A 415 -12.54 -11.36 -13.61
CA ILE A 415 -12.65 -12.23 -12.44
C ILE A 415 -12.36 -13.66 -12.95
N SER A 416 -11.46 -14.39 -12.30
CA SER A 416 -11.10 -15.75 -12.73
C SER A 416 -12.29 -16.71 -12.61
N ALA A 417 -12.28 -17.78 -13.40
CA ALA A 417 -13.34 -18.79 -13.36
C ALA A 417 -13.46 -19.45 -11.96
N ASP A 418 -12.33 -19.71 -11.31
CA ASP A 418 -12.30 -20.29 -9.96
C ASP A 418 -12.86 -19.33 -8.91
N THR A 419 -12.54 -18.04 -9.01
CA THR A 419 -13.12 -17.01 -8.14
C THR A 419 -14.63 -16.88 -8.38
N LEU A 420 -15.10 -16.88 -9.64
CA LEU A 420 -16.55 -16.85 -9.93
C LEU A 420 -17.29 -18.06 -9.37
N LYS A 421 -16.67 -19.25 -9.46
CA LYS A 421 -17.19 -20.47 -8.84
C LYS A 421 -17.27 -20.33 -7.32
N ALA A 422 -16.17 -19.91 -6.67
CA ALA A 422 -16.14 -19.69 -5.23
C ALA A 422 -17.21 -18.69 -4.78
N VAL A 423 -17.33 -17.55 -5.47
CA VAL A 423 -18.36 -16.54 -5.19
C VAL A 423 -19.77 -17.11 -5.33
N THR A 424 -20.02 -17.90 -6.38
CA THR A 424 -21.33 -18.53 -6.62
C THR A 424 -21.70 -19.48 -5.49
N GLU A 425 -20.75 -20.29 -5.02
CA GLU A 425 -20.95 -21.18 -3.87
C GLU A 425 -21.21 -20.37 -2.58
N MET A 426 -20.46 -19.28 -2.36
CA MET A 426 -20.66 -18.41 -1.19
C MET A 426 -22.04 -17.73 -1.20
N VAL A 427 -22.55 -17.33 -2.37
CA VAL A 427 -23.92 -16.83 -2.51
C VAL A 427 -24.93 -17.91 -2.10
N LYS A 428 -24.84 -19.11 -2.69
CA LYS A 428 -25.80 -20.19 -2.48
C LYS A 428 -25.78 -20.74 -1.05
N ASP A 429 -24.60 -20.99 -0.52
CA ASP A 429 -24.41 -21.81 0.68
C ASP A 429 -24.29 -20.99 1.96
N LYS A 430 -23.71 -19.79 1.86
CA LYS A 430 -23.38 -18.90 2.99
C LYS A 430 -24.21 -17.62 3.04
N GLY A 431 -25.00 -17.35 2.01
CA GLY A 431 -25.90 -16.19 1.99
C GLY A 431 -25.22 -14.88 1.62
N MET A 432 -24.08 -14.95 0.95
CA MET A 432 -23.38 -13.75 0.49
C MET A 432 -24.24 -12.95 -0.50
N VAL A 433 -24.20 -11.62 -0.38
CA VAL A 433 -24.78 -10.71 -1.37
C VAL A 433 -23.67 -10.28 -2.33
N VAL A 434 -23.93 -10.41 -3.64
CA VAL A 434 -22.97 -10.00 -4.66
C VAL A 434 -23.53 -8.85 -5.48
N VAL A 435 -22.75 -7.79 -5.63
CA VAL A 435 -23.04 -6.67 -6.52
C VAL A 435 -22.11 -6.75 -7.72
N THR A 436 -22.67 -6.76 -8.93
CA THR A 436 -21.85 -6.86 -10.12
C THR A 436 -22.52 -6.27 -11.36
N SER A 437 -21.72 -5.99 -12.39
CA SER A 437 -22.24 -5.77 -13.73
C SER A 437 -22.67 -7.10 -14.36
N LYS A 438 -23.38 -7.04 -15.50
CA LYS A 438 -23.74 -8.26 -16.25
C LYS A 438 -22.53 -9.12 -16.66
N ARG A 439 -21.31 -8.56 -16.68
CA ARG A 439 -20.12 -9.27 -17.19
C ARG A 439 -19.68 -10.44 -16.30
N PHE A 440 -19.99 -10.41 -15.01
CA PHE A 440 -19.50 -11.41 -14.05
C PHE A 440 -20.61 -12.21 -13.38
N ALA A 441 -21.87 -12.01 -13.80
CA ALA A 441 -22.99 -12.80 -13.29
C ALA A 441 -23.05 -14.15 -14.04
N PRO A 442 -23.37 -15.26 -13.35
CA PRO A 442 -23.59 -16.55 -14.02
C PRO A 442 -24.72 -16.49 -15.06
N ASP A 443 -24.66 -17.32 -16.11
CA ASP A 443 -25.63 -17.31 -17.21
C ASP A 443 -27.09 -17.51 -16.75
N TYR A 444 -27.31 -18.37 -15.74
CA TYR A 444 -28.65 -18.61 -15.18
C TYR A 444 -29.20 -17.43 -14.37
N ILE A 445 -28.33 -16.53 -13.89
CA ILE A 445 -28.72 -15.26 -13.28
C ILE A 445 -29.01 -14.25 -14.40
N LEU A 446 -28.16 -14.19 -15.42
CA LEU A 446 -28.31 -13.27 -16.56
C LEU A 446 -29.64 -13.44 -17.29
N SER A 447 -30.14 -14.67 -17.45
CA SER A 447 -31.44 -14.93 -18.08
C SER A 447 -32.63 -14.28 -17.35
N GLN A 448 -32.46 -13.91 -16.07
CA GLN A 448 -33.50 -13.30 -15.24
C GLN A 448 -33.38 -11.77 -15.15
N VAL A 449 -32.28 -11.19 -15.64
CA VAL A 449 -32.00 -9.75 -15.51
C VAL A 449 -32.93 -8.91 -16.36
N LYS A 450 -33.67 -8.00 -15.72
CA LYS A 450 -34.52 -7.01 -16.39
C LYS A 450 -34.00 -5.59 -16.15
N GLY A 451 -33.61 -4.92 -17.23
CA GLY A 451 -33.14 -3.52 -17.18
C GLY A 451 -31.68 -3.36 -16.72
N LYS A 452 -31.41 -2.20 -16.08
CA LYS A 452 -30.07 -1.78 -15.60
C LYS A 452 -29.82 -2.04 -14.12
N TYR A 453 -30.86 -2.44 -13.38
CA TYR A 453 -30.79 -2.82 -11.96
C TYR A 453 -31.74 -3.98 -11.71
N CYS A 454 -31.25 -5.08 -11.16
CA CYS A 454 -32.06 -6.24 -10.81
C CYS A 454 -31.51 -6.93 -9.55
N GLU A 455 -32.38 -7.38 -8.66
CA GLU A 455 -32.03 -8.22 -7.51
C GLU A 455 -32.61 -9.62 -7.72
N ILE A 456 -31.78 -10.64 -7.65
CA ILE A 456 -32.15 -12.04 -7.94
C ILE A 456 -31.66 -12.91 -6.78
N ILE A 457 -32.59 -13.57 -6.10
CA ILE A 457 -32.27 -14.51 -5.02
C ILE A 457 -31.64 -15.77 -5.61
N ASP A 458 -30.58 -16.28 -4.97
CA ASP A 458 -29.88 -17.49 -5.38
C ASP A 458 -29.38 -18.26 -4.14
N GLY A 459 -30.04 -19.36 -3.82
CA GLY A 459 -29.84 -20.08 -2.55
C GLY A 459 -30.16 -19.20 -1.34
N LYS A 460 -29.23 -19.09 -0.39
CA LYS A 460 -29.38 -18.26 0.81
C LYS A 460 -29.04 -16.78 0.57
N GLY A 461 -28.41 -16.46 -0.56
CA GLY A 461 -27.89 -15.14 -0.89
C GLY A 461 -28.63 -14.51 -2.05
N LYS A 462 -28.01 -13.50 -2.66
CA LYS A 462 -28.57 -12.85 -3.86
C LYS A 462 -27.51 -12.16 -4.71
N TRP A 463 -27.84 -12.01 -5.98
CA TRP A 463 -27.13 -11.21 -6.95
C TRP A 463 -27.86 -9.87 -7.16
N ILE A 464 -27.11 -8.77 -7.10
CA ILE A 464 -27.54 -7.42 -7.45
C ILE A 464 -26.81 -7.02 -8.72
N ILE A 465 -27.51 -7.06 -9.84
CA ILE A 465 -26.97 -6.70 -11.14
C ILE A 465 -27.19 -5.20 -11.37
N THR A 466 -26.12 -4.45 -11.63
CA THR A 466 -26.18 -2.99 -11.81
C THR A 466 -25.17 -2.49 -12.85
N ASP A 467 -25.55 -1.45 -13.59
CA ASP A 467 -24.62 -0.70 -14.47
C ASP A 467 -23.94 0.48 -13.73
N SER A 468 -24.33 0.78 -12.49
CA SER A 468 -23.69 1.80 -11.65
C SER A 468 -23.56 1.34 -10.20
N PHE A 469 -22.33 1.38 -9.71
CA PHE A 469 -21.94 0.96 -8.37
C PHE A 469 -22.15 2.05 -7.31
N SER A 470 -22.63 3.23 -7.72
CA SER A 470 -22.83 4.40 -6.85
C SER A 470 -24.25 4.99 -6.96
N SER A 471 -25.23 4.20 -7.42
CA SER A 471 -26.62 4.64 -7.55
C SER A 471 -27.35 4.69 -6.20
N ASN A 472 -28.31 5.61 -6.05
CA ASN A 472 -29.12 5.71 -4.82
C ASN A 472 -29.94 4.43 -4.55
N LYS A 473 -30.37 3.74 -5.62
CA LYS A 473 -31.11 2.49 -5.51
C LYS A 473 -30.24 1.40 -4.89
N LEU A 474 -29.00 1.26 -5.37
CA LEU A 474 -28.03 0.34 -4.78
C LEU A 474 -27.69 0.72 -3.34
N LYS A 475 -27.47 2.01 -3.06
CA LYS A 475 -27.22 2.50 -1.69
C LYS A 475 -28.31 2.07 -0.71
N LYS A 476 -29.58 2.20 -1.11
CA LYS A 476 -30.72 1.77 -0.29
C LYS A 476 -30.73 0.25 -0.09
N ALA A 477 -30.45 -0.53 -1.14
CA ALA A 477 -30.45 -1.99 -1.06
C ALA A 477 -29.31 -2.55 -0.17
N LEU A 478 -28.26 -1.77 0.05
CA LEU A 478 -27.08 -2.17 0.82
C LEU A 478 -26.97 -1.47 2.19
N GLU A 479 -27.98 -0.72 2.61
CA GLU A 479 -27.94 0.13 3.81
C GLU A 479 -27.44 -0.61 5.07
N THR A 480 -27.83 -1.87 5.25
CA THR A 480 -27.42 -2.71 6.39
C THR A 480 -25.94 -3.12 6.37
N TYR A 481 -25.27 -3.02 5.23
CA TYR A 481 -23.86 -3.37 5.06
C TYR A 481 -22.91 -2.17 5.14
N LEU A 482 -23.38 -0.95 4.86
CA LEU A 482 -22.48 0.21 4.72
C LEU A 482 -21.86 0.71 6.04
N GLY A 483 -22.31 0.18 7.18
CA GLY A 483 -21.92 0.67 8.50
C GLY A 483 -22.39 2.10 8.77
N LYS A 484 -21.93 2.67 9.88
CA LYS A 484 -22.32 4.02 10.31
C LYS A 484 -21.37 5.08 9.77
N LYS A 485 -21.94 6.19 9.31
CA LYS A 485 -21.16 7.35 8.87
C LYS A 485 -20.36 7.95 10.02
N GLY A 486 -19.11 8.30 9.76
CA GLY A 486 -18.15 8.81 10.74
C GLY A 486 -17.43 7.71 11.51
N GLU A 487 -17.56 6.44 11.10
CA GLU A 487 -16.91 5.32 11.77
C GLU A 487 -16.03 4.50 10.82
N ILE A 488 -14.93 3.98 11.36
CA ILE A 488 -14.19 2.87 10.76
C ILE A 488 -14.47 1.64 11.62
N ARG A 489 -14.76 0.52 10.99
CA ARG A 489 -14.91 -0.77 11.66
C ARG A 489 -13.98 -1.80 11.03
N LEU A 490 -13.28 -2.57 11.86
CA LEU A 490 -12.45 -3.70 11.48
C LEU A 490 -12.92 -4.93 12.26
N THR A 491 -13.20 -6.02 11.57
CA THR A 491 -13.61 -7.30 12.18
C THR A 491 -12.46 -8.29 12.09
N PHE A 492 -12.10 -8.89 13.21
CA PHE A 492 -11.13 -9.98 13.31
C PHE A 492 -11.85 -11.23 13.81
N LYS A 493 -11.19 -12.38 13.73
CA LYS A 493 -11.77 -13.68 14.11
C LYS A 493 -12.55 -13.65 15.43
N ASP A 494 -11.94 -13.08 16.47
CA ASP A 494 -12.47 -13.11 17.84
C ASP A 494 -12.75 -11.71 18.42
N ARG A 495 -12.71 -10.65 17.59
CA ARG A 495 -12.95 -9.26 18.05
C ARG A 495 -13.38 -8.31 16.96
N GLU A 496 -13.90 -7.18 17.40
CA GLU A 496 -14.23 -6.05 16.54
C GLU A 496 -13.59 -4.79 17.09
N ILE A 497 -13.03 -3.97 16.20
CA ILE A 497 -12.45 -2.68 16.53
C ILE A 497 -13.22 -1.59 15.79
N LYS A 498 -13.77 -0.65 16.56
CA LYS A 498 -14.50 0.50 16.04
C LYS A 498 -13.80 1.80 16.39
N PHE A 499 -13.69 2.68 15.41
CA PHE A 499 -13.16 4.03 15.56
C PHE A 499 -14.22 5.07 15.21
N ASN A 500 -14.35 6.08 16.05
CA ASN A 500 -14.98 7.35 15.69
C ASN A 500 -13.95 8.20 14.97
N ILE A 501 -14.32 8.74 13.81
CA ILE A 501 -13.50 9.66 13.03
C ILE A 501 -13.79 11.09 13.49
N SER A 502 -12.75 11.89 13.73
CA SER A 502 -12.88 13.30 14.05
C SER A 502 -13.55 14.09 12.90
N LYS A 503 -14.06 15.28 13.20
CA LYS A 503 -14.71 16.14 12.19
C LYS A 503 -13.78 16.55 11.04
N ASP A 504 -12.50 16.78 11.33
CA ASP A 504 -11.46 17.06 10.34
C ASP A 504 -10.87 15.81 9.70
N LYS A 505 -11.23 14.62 10.22
CA LYS A 505 -10.87 13.29 9.73
C LYS A 505 -9.37 12.97 9.74
N ASN A 506 -8.62 13.68 10.59
CA ASN A 506 -7.20 13.42 10.85
C ASN A 506 -6.97 12.69 12.17
N SER A 507 -8.03 12.34 12.91
CA SER A 507 -7.92 11.65 14.18
C SER A 507 -9.00 10.60 14.36
N ILE A 508 -8.68 9.61 15.20
CA ILE A 508 -9.54 8.49 15.52
C ILE A 508 -9.58 8.24 17.03
N THR A 509 -10.77 7.94 17.53
CA THR A 509 -10.99 7.52 18.92
C THR A 509 -11.64 6.16 18.92
N ILE A 510 -11.13 5.23 19.73
CA ILE A 510 -11.67 3.87 19.81
C ILE A 510 -12.95 3.92 20.64
N ILE A 511 -14.01 3.34 20.09
CA ILE A 511 -15.35 3.30 20.71
C ILE A 511 -15.52 2.00 21.49
N SER A 512 -15.03 0.92 20.90
CA SER A 512 -15.05 -0.43 21.45
C SER A 512 -13.99 -1.26 20.74
N GLY A 513 -13.19 -1.91 21.55
CA GLY A 513 -12.32 -3.03 21.25
C GLY A 513 -12.03 -3.59 22.63
N ASP A 514 -12.11 -4.91 22.83
CA ASP A 514 -11.80 -5.49 24.13
C ASP A 514 -10.36 -5.10 24.50
N THR A 515 -10.21 -4.03 25.28
CA THR A 515 -8.99 -3.70 26.00
C THR A 515 -8.97 -4.64 27.18
N GLN A 516 -8.44 -5.84 26.97
CA GLN A 516 -7.84 -6.60 28.06
C GLN A 516 -6.48 -5.99 28.39
#